data_AF-A0A3E1F1E6-F1
#
_entry.id   AF-A0A3E1F1E6-F1
#
_cell.length_a   1.000
_cell.length_b   1.000
_cell.length_c   1.000
_cell.angle_alpha   90.00
_cell.angle_beta   90.00
_cell.angle_gamma   90.00
#
_symmetry.space_group_name_H-M   'P 1'
#
loop_
_entity.id
_entity.type
_entity.pdbx_description
1 polymer ?
#
loop_
_entity_poly.entity_id
_entity_poly.type
_entity_poly.pdbx_seq_one_letter_code
_entity_poly.pdbx_strand_id
1 'polypeptide(L)'
;MEQYQFDDNKVILKVKQSPILVRVFMFTFAFLFFLMPLTGIFVYMSFGNRFHIGFLFGLFFFGIMGFYLLRIAFWNTYGREIISFQHNNISYIADYGWFKDGEKQKEINELNMFSLRQIGYEEEQKGTLVIGNTDPILCVTKMPIEELKGLIDQLNNKENIA
;
A
#
# COMPACT_ATOMS: atom_id res chain seq x y z
N MET A 1 7.92 17.60 2.29
CA MET A 1 7.31 17.14 1.02
C MET A 1 5.87 16.85 1.34
N GLU A 2 4.94 17.51 0.66
CA GLU A 2 3.51 17.26 0.87
C GLU A 2 3.19 15.78 0.56
N GLN A 3 2.48 15.11 1.46
CA GLN A 3 2.14 13.70 1.31
C GLN A 3 0.90 13.47 0.44
N TYR A 4 0.28 14.53 -0.10
CA TYR A 4 -0.86 14.43 -1.01
C TYR A 4 -0.67 15.35 -2.21
N GLN A 5 -1.29 14.99 -3.33
CA GLN A 5 -1.34 15.80 -4.54
C GLN A 5 -2.73 15.74 -5.16
N PHE A 6 -3.25 16.89 -5.59
CA PHE A 6 -4.46 16.97 -6.38
C PHE A 6 -4.11 16.97 -7.87
N ASP A 7 -4.81 16.14 -8.63
CA ASP A 7 -4.70 16.03 -10.10
C ASP A 7 -6.12 16.02 -10.67
N ASP A 8 -6.65 17.21 -10.97
CA ASP A 8 -8.03 17.49 -11.41
C ASP A 8 -9.10 16.76 -10.59
N ASN A 9 -9.46 15.55 -11.02
CA ASN A 9 -10.47 14.67 -10.42
C ASN A 9 -9.87 13.53 -9.60
N LYS A 10 -8.61 13.64 -9.19
CA LYS A 10 -7.90 12.62 -8.41
C LYS A 10 -7.17 13.25 -7.24
N VAL A 11 -7.14 12.51 -6.14
CA VAL A 11 -6.26 12.75 -5.00
C VAL A 11 -5.30 11.58 -4.89
N ILE A 12 -4.00 11.90 -4.93
CA ILE A 12 -2.93 10.93 -4.79
C ILE A 12 -2.31 11.10 -3.41
N LEU A 13 -2.47 10.12 -2.54
CA LEU A 13 -1.82 10.07 -1.23
C LEU A 13 -0.52 9.27 -1.38
N LYS A 14 0.62 9.87 -1.04
CA LYS A 14 1.94 9.24 -1.17
C LYS A 14 2.43 8.78 0.20
N VAL A 15 2.85 7.52 0.25
CA VAL A 15 3.49 6.95 1.43
C VAL A 15 4.87 7.59 1.60
N LYS A 16 5.20 7.95 2.84
CA LYS A 16 6.55 8.42 3.18
C LYS A 16 7.55 7.28 2.93
N GLN A 17 8.49 7.53 2.04
CA GLN A 17 9.50 6.54 1.69
C GLN A 17 10.39 6.22 2.89
N SER A 18 10.62 4.94 3.12
CA SER A 18 11.59 4.47 4.11
C SER A 18 13.03 4.84 3.68
N PRO A 19 13.98 4.99 4.63
CA PRO A 19 15.37 5.27 4.31
C PRO A 19 15.91 4.29 3.26
N ILE A 20 16.76 4.78 2.35
CA ILE A 20 17.30 3.97 1.23
C ILE A 20 17.91 2.66 1.75
N LEU A 21 18.67 2.73 2.84
CA LEU A 21 19.29 1.55 3.45
C LEU A 21 18.26 0.48 3.82
N VAL A 22 17.16 0.87 4.49
CA VAL A 22 16.08 -0.04 4.87
C VAL A 22 15.44 -0.69 3.65
N ARG A 23 15.20 0.09 2.59
CA ARG A 23 14.65 -0.43 1.33
C ARG A 23 15.58 -1.44 0.67
N VAL A 24 16.87 -1.13 0.59
CA VAL A 24 17.90 -2.04 0.05
C VAL A 24 17.90 -3.36 0.82
N PHE A 25 17.87 -3.31 2.15
CA PHE A 25 17.76 -4.52 2.97
C PHE A 25 16.48 -5.30 2.67
N MET A 26 15.32 -4.66 2.67
CA MET A 26 14.04 -5.32 2.39
C MET A 26 14.03 -6.04 1.04
N PHE A 27 14.49 -5.39 -0.03
CA PHE A 27 14.59 -6.02 -1.35
C PHE A 27 15.60 -7.16 -1.34
N THR A 28 16.77 -6.97 -0.74
CA THR A 28 17.80 -8.03 -0.65
C THR A 28 17.24 -9.28 0.01
N PHE A 29 16.59 -9.15 1.17
CA PHE A 29 15.98 -10.28 1.85
C PHE A 29 14.84 -10.91 1.05
N ALA A 30 13.98 -10.10 0.41
CA ALA A 30 12.93 -10.62 -0.45
C ALA A 30 13.49 -11.48 -1.58
N PHE A 31 14.55 -11.03 -2.26
CA PHE A 31 15.23 -11.81 -3.29
C PHE A 31 15.92 -13.06 -2.74
N LEU A 32 16.54 -12.97 -1.56
CA LEU A 32 17.15 -14.13 -0.91
C LEU A 32 16.13 -15.23 -0.58
N PHE A 33 14.89 -14.86 -0.20
CA PHE A 33 13.82 -15.85 -0.01
C PHE A 33 13.53 -16.65 -1.29
N PHE A 34 13.64 -16.05 -2.47
CA PHE A 34 13.48 -16.80 -3.73
C PHE A 34 14.76 -17.55 -4.14
N LEU A 35 15.93 -16.92 -3.96
CA LEU A 35 17.22 -17.49 -4.38
C LEU A 35 17.67 -18.69 -3.53
N MET A 36 17.51 -18.63 -2.20
CA MET A 36 17.93 -19.71 -1.31
C MET A 36 17.32 -21.08 -1.66
N PRO A 37 15.99 -21.26 -1.80
CA PRO A 37 15.43 -22.55 -2.16
C PRO A 37 15.85 -23.00 -3.56
N LEU A 38 15.95 -22.09 -4.53
CA LEU A 38 16.39 -22.41 -5.90
C LEU A 38 17.84 -22.90 -5.95
N THR A 39 18.75 -22.16 -5.31
CA THR A 39 20.17 -22.53 -5.22
C THR A 39 20.36 -23.84 -4.45
N GLY A 40 19.61 -24.04 -3.35
CA GLY A 40 19.62 -25.29 -2.59
C GLY A 40 19.21 -26.50 -3.44
N ILE A 41 18.15 -26.37 -4.24
CA ILE A 41 17.74 -27.41 -5.20
C ILE A 41 18.85 -27.70 -6.20
N PHE A 42 19.40 -26.65 -6.81
CA PHE A 42 20.41 -26.78 -7.85
C PHE A 42 21.68 -27.46 -7.33
N VAL A 43 22.18 -27.03 -6.18
CA VAL A 43 23.36 -27.61 -5.52
C VAL A 43 23.11 -29.06 -5.15
N TYR A 44 21.95 -29.36 -4.54
CA TYR A 44 21.61 -30.71 -4.13
C TYR A 44 21.56 -31.69 -5.31
N MET A 45 20.96 -31.28 -6.43
CA MET A 45 20.91 -32.07 -7.67
C MET A 45 22.29 -32.19 -8.34
N SER A 46 23.14 -31.17 -8.25
CA SER A 46 24.50 -31.20 -8.81
C SER A 46 25.39 -32.27 -8.16
N PHE A 47 25.10 -32.67 -6.91
CA PHE A 47 25.76 -33.80 -6.25
C PHE A 47 25.19 -35.18 -6.65
N GLY A 48 24.32 -35.25 -7.66
CA GLY A 48 23.74 -36.49 -8.17
C GLY A 48 22.52 -36.99 -7.41
N ASN A 49 22.00 -36.20 -6.46
CA ASN A 49 20.79 -36.57 -5.74
C ASN A 49 19.52 -36.34 -6.58
N ARG A 50 18.47 -37.09 -6.28
CA ARG A 50 17.18 -36.99 -6.98
C ARG A 50 16.35 -35.83 -6.46
N PHE A 51 15.44 -35.32 -7.30
CA PHE A 51 14.50 -34.30 -6.88
C PHE A 51 13.52 -34.85 -5.82
N HIS A 52 13.40 -34.15 -4.69
CA HIS A 52 12.47 -34.48 -3.62
C HIS A 52 11.29 -33.52 -3.58
N ILE A 53 10.11 -34.05 -3.25
CA ILE A 53 8.88 -33.25 -3.09
C ILE A 53 9.02 -32.14 -2.03
N GLY A 54 9.89 -32.34 -1.03
CA GLY A 54 10.21 -31.33 -0.01
C GLY A 54 10.69 -30.00 -0.60
N PHE A 55 11.31 -30.02 -1.78
CA PHE A 55 11.70 -28.80 -2.48
C PHE A 55 10.53 -27.97 -2.96
N LEU A 56 9.41 -28.60 -3.35
CA LEU A 56 8.20 -27.87 -3.73
C LEU A 56 7.59 -27.16 -2.52
N PHE A 57 7.54 -27.83 -1.36
CA PHE A 57 7.10 -27.20 -0.12
C PHE A 57 8.03 -26.05 0.30
N GLY A 58 9.33 -26.24 0.18
CA GLY A 58 10.33 -25.18 0.42
C GLY A 58 10.10 -23.98 -0.50
N LEU A 59 10.00 -24.19 -1.81
CA LEU A 59 9.72 -23.14 -2.79
C LEU A 59 8.40 -22.43 -2.51
N PHE A 60 7.35 -23.17 -2.16
CA PHE A 60 6.05 -22.59 -1.85
C PHE A 60 6.11 -21.69 -0.61
N PHE A 61 6.69 -22.19 0.49
CA PHE A 61 6.74 -21.46 1.76
C PHE A 61 7.63 -20.22 1.67
N PHE A 62 8.84 -20.39 1.12
CA PHE A 62 9.76 -19.29 0.88
C PHE A 62 9.23 -18.33 -0.19
N GLY A 63 8.49 -18.82 -1.18
CA GLY A 63 7.85 -18.00 -2.20
C GLY A 63 6.78 -17.08 -1.61
N ILE A 64 5.92 -17.59 -0.71
CA ILE A 64 4.92 -16.78 0.00
C ILE A 64 5.62 -15.71 0.86
N MET A 65 6.62 -16.11 1.64
CA MET A 65 7.35 -15.16 2.49
C MET A 65 8.08 -14.09 1.69
N GLY A 66 8.78 -14.50 0.62
CA GLY A 66 9.49 -13.61 -0.30
C GLY A 66 8.53 -12.64 -0.99
N PHE A 67 7.38 -13.12 -1.46
CA PHE A 67 6.37 -12.28 -2.12
C PHE A 67 5.74 -11.28 -1.14
N TYR A 68 5.45 -11.71 0.09
CA TYR A 68 4.93 -10.81 1.12
C TYR A 68 5.94 -9.70 1.46
N LEU A 69 7.22 -10.05 1.66
CA LEU A 69 8.26 -9.07 1.94
C LEU A 69 8.49 -8.14 0.75
N LEU A 70 8.43 -8.66 -0.48
CA LEU A 70 8.51 -7.88 -1.70
C LEU A 70 7.36 -6.87 -1.80
N ARG A 71 6.12 -7.28 -1.47
CA ARG A 71 4.96 -6.39 -1.42
C ARG A 71 5.16 -5.25 -0.42
N ILE A 72 5.71 -5.56 0.76
CA ILE A 72 6.06 -4.53 1.76
C ILE A 72 7.16 -3.60 1.23
N ALA A 73 8.20 -4.14 0.60
CA ALA A 73 9.30 -3.35 0.05
C ALA A 73 8.81 -2.37 -1.02
N PHE A 74 7.92 -2.82 -1.92
CA PHE A 74 7.30 -1.96 -2.92
C PHE A 74 6.41 -0.88 -2.30
N TRP A 75 5.58 -1.22 -1.32
CA TRP A 75 4.77 -0.23 -0.59
C TRP A 75 5.65 0.85 0.08
N ASN A 76 6.76 0.45 0.70
CA ASN A 76 7.71 1.37 1.34
C ASN A 76 8.52 2.23 0.36
N THR A 77 8.50 1.89 -0.93
CA THR A 77 9.31 2.56 -1.96
C THR A 77 8.48 3.41 -2.89
N TYR A 78 7.38 2.87 -3.40
CA TYR A 78 6.52 3.46 -4.42
C TYR A 78 5.06 3.57 -4.00
N GLY A 79 4.71 3.15 -2.78
CA GLY A 79 3.33 3.09 -2.30
C GLY A 79 2.62 4.43 -2.44
N ARG A 80 1.49 4.40 -3.12
CA ARG A 80 0.57 5.52 -3.24
C ARG A 80 -0.87 5.02 -3.29
N GLU A 81 -1.78 5.83 -2.80
CA GLU A 81 -3.21 5.62 -2.96
C GLU A 81 -3.73 6.63 -3.96
N ILE A 82 -4.62 6.17 -4.83
CA ILE A 82 -5.26 7.03 -5.82
C ILE A 82 -6.75 6.97 -5.54
N ILE A 83 -7.30 8.12 -5.18
CA ILE A 83 -8.73 8.34 -4.97
C ILE A 83 -9.21 9.12 -6.20
N SER A 84 -10.05 8.52 -7.02
CA SER A 84 -10.60 9.17 -8.22
C SER A 84 -12.07 9.52 -7.98
N PHE A 85 -12.43 10.74 -8.32
CA PHE A 85 -13.78 11.27 -8.23
C PHE A 85 -14.43 11.21 -9.60
N GLN A 86 -15.50 10.45 -9.73
CA GLN A 86 -16.40 10.43 -10.88
C GLN A 86 -17.79 10.89 -10.41
N HIS A 87 -18.61 11.43 -11.32
CA HIS A 87 -19.89 12.11 -11.01
C HIS A 87 -20.61 11.62 -9.76
N ASN A 88 -20.91 10.33 -9.66
CA ASN A 88 -21.60 9.75 -8.50
C ASN A 88 -20.78 8.70 -7.74
N ASN A 89 -19.51 8.48 -8.12
CA ASN A 89 -18.70 7.38 -7.61
C ASN A 89 -17.28 7.84 -7.26
N ILE A 90 -16.81 7.39 -6.12
CA ILE A 90 -15.41 7.46 -5.73
C ILE A 90 -14.78 6.09 -5.93
N SER A 91 -13.68 6.04 -6.66
CA SER A 91 -12.84 4.86 -6.73
C SER A 91 -11.55 5.03 -5.95
N TYR A 92 -11.18 3.99 -5.22
CA TYR A 92 -9.98 3.92 -4.41
C TYR A 92 -9.13 2.76 -4.90
N ILE A 93 -7.85 3.02 -5.14
CA ILE A 93 -6.88 1.99 -5.50
C ILE A 93 -5.55 2.23 -4.78
N ALA A 94 -5.02 1.17 -4.16
CA ALA A 94 -3.66 1.16 -3.62
C ALA A 94 -2.69 0.70 -4.71
N ASP A 95 -1.77 1.57 -5.09
CA ASP A 95 -0.79 1.36 -6.14
C ASP A 95 0.61 1.17 -5.52
N TYR A 96 1.18 -0.01 -5.72
CA TYR A 96 2.50 -0.40 -5.24
C TYR A 96 3.60 -0.09 -6.28
N GLY A 97 3.25 0.58 -7.38
CA GLY A 97 4.11 0.88 -8.53
C GLY A 97 4.18 -0.27 -9.52
N TRP A 98 4.51 -1.48 -9.05
CA TRP A 98 4.67 -2.67 -9.89
C TRP A 98 3.39 -3.49 -10.03
N PHE A 99 2.49 -3.37 -9.05
CA PHE A 99 1.17 -3.98 -9.07
C PHE A 99 0.19 -3.07 -8.31
N LYS A 100 -1.10 -3.33 -8.48
CA LYS A 100 -2.17 -2.59 -7.84
C LYS A 100 -3.06 -3.56 -7.06
N ASP A 101 -3.61 -3.08 -5.96
CA ASP A 101 -4.66 -3.80 -5.25
C ASP A 101 -5.99 -3.73 -6.02
N GLY A 102 -6.97 -4.50 -5.56
CA GLY A 102 -8.34 -4.41 -6.08
C GLY A 102 -8.90 -3.00 -5.92
N GLU A 103 -9.52 -2.48 -6.99
CA GLU A 103 -10.23 -1.21 -6.95
C GLU A 103 -11.48 -1.34 -6.08
N LYS A 104 -11.65 -0.41 -5.14
CA LYS A 104 -12.86 -0.28 -4.32
C LYS A 104 -13.65 0.90 -4.82
N GLN A 105 -14.95 0.76 -4.99
CA GLN A 105 -15.83 1.83 -5.46
C GLN A 105 -16.92 2.11 -4.42
N LYS A 106 -17.32 3.38 -4.31
CA LYS A 106 -18.37 3.81 -3.39
C LYS A 106 -19.14 4.98 -3.99
N GLU A 107 -20.46 4.93 -3.88
CA GLU A 107 -21.33 6.02 -4.34
C GLU A 107 -21.24 7.25 -3.42
N ILE A 108 -21.29 8.44 -4.02
CA ILE A 108 -21.29 9.73 -3.32
C ILE A 108 -22.73 10.05 -2.90
N ASN A 109 -23.18 9.45 -1.79
CA ASN A 109 -24.56 9.56 -1.34
C ASN A 109 -24.70 10.21 0.06
N GLU A 110 -23.60 10.59 0.72
CA GLU A 110 -23.59 11.05 2.11
C GLU A 110 -22.88 12.41 2.25
N LEU A 111 -23.48 13.35 2.98
CA LEU A 111 -22.80 14.57 3.44
C LEU A 111 -21.68 14.20 4.42
N ASN A 112 -20.53 14.88 4.31
CA ASN A 112 -19.31 14.61 5.09
C ASN A 112 -18.74 13.20 4.87
N MET A 113 -18.55 12.83 3.60
CA MET A 113 -18.01 11.52 3.23
C MET A 113 -16.55 11.33 3.69
N PHE A 114 -15.81 12.39 4.00
CA PHE A 114 -14.41 12.28 4.43
C PHE A 114 -14.28 12.50 5.94
N SER A 115 -13.67 11.53 6.62
CA SER A 115 -13.36 11.64 8.05
C SER A 115 -11.92 11.25 8.35
N LEU A 116 -11.45 11.69 9.51
CA LEU A 116 -10.11 11.40 10.02
C LEU A 116 -10.21 10.27 11.03
N ARG A 117 -9.35 9.26 10.88
CA ARG A 117 -9.10 8.26 11.91
C ARG A 117 -7.67 8.40 12.42
N GLN A 118 -7.51 8.67 13.71
CA GLN A 118 -6.19 8.73 14.35
C GLN A 118 -5.60 7.33 14.47
N ILE A 119 -4.32 7.17 14.12
CA ILE A 119 -3.59 5.90 14.18
C ILE A 119 -2.23 6.11 14.85
N GLY A 120 -1.93 5.30 15.86
CA GLY A 120 -0.68 5.34 16.62
C GLY A 120 -0.90 5.88 18.04
N TYR A 121 0.20 6.12 18.75
CA TYR A 121 0.16 6.80 20.05
C TYR A 121 -0.21 8.27 19.86
N GLU A 122 -0.94 8.87 20.80
CA GLU A 122 -1.43 10.26 20.71
C GLU A 122 -0.30 11.27 20.42
N GLU A 123 0.90 10.98 20.91
CA GLU A 123 2.09 11.80 20.71
C GLU A 123 2.57 11.86 19.25
N GLU A 124 2.26 10.85 18.42
CA GLU A 124 2.71 10.81 17.03
C GLU A 124 1.92 11.72 16.09
N GLN A 125 0.73 12.18 16.51
CA GLN A 125 -0.14 13.08 15.73
C GLN A 125 -0.36 12.64 14.27
N LYS A 126 -0.55 11.33 14.06
CA LYS A 126 -0.81 10.73 12.74
C LYS A 126 -2.23 10.18 12.62
N GLY A 127 -2.76 10.25 11.41
CA GLY A 127 -4.05 9.67 11.06
C GLY A 127 -4.06 9.11 9.65
N THR A 128 -5.20 8.53 9.30
CA THR A 128 -5.54 8.04 7.97
C THR A 128 -6.88 8.61 7.54
N LEU A 129 -7.02 8.85 6.23
CA LEU A 129 -8.30 9.24 5.64
C LEU A 129 -9.28 8.06 5.66
N VAL A 130 -10.54 8.36 5.94
CA VAL A 130 -11.66 7.41 5.88
C VAL A 130 -12.71 7.95 4.93
N ILE A 131 -13.19 7.10 4.02
CA ILE A 131 -14.15 7.48 2.97
C ILE A 131 -15.49 6.75 3.17
N GLY A 132 -16.52 7.54 3.44
CA GLY A 132 -17.92 7.21 3.74
C GLY A 132 -18.16 6.73 5.16
N ASN A 133 -19.42 6.76 5.60
CA ASN A 133 -19.83 6.40 6.96
C ASN A 133 -20.26 4.93 7.05
N THR A 134 -21.02 4.45 6.07
CA THR A 134 -21.49 3.06 6.00
C THR A 134 -20.51 2.21 5.18
N ASP A 135 -19.92 1.15 5.77
CA ASP A 135 -18.83 0.35 5.18
C ASP A 135 -17.64 1.21 4.66
N PRO A 136 -16.89 1.84 5.58
CA PRO A 136 -15.88 2.84 5.23
C PRO A 136 -14.69 2.24 4.45
N ILE A 137 -14.26 2.93 3.40
CA ILE A 137 -12.95 2.67 2.79
C ILE A 137 -11.90 3.31 3.69
N LEU A 138 -11.12 2.46 4.37
CA LEU A 138 -9.99 2.87 5.20
C LEU A 138 -8.75 3.04 4.33
N CYS A 139 -8.25 4.27 4.21
CA CYS A 139 -6.94 4.51 3.62
C CYS A 139 -5.85 3.98 4.56
N VAL A 140 -4.79 3.45 3.98
CA VAL A 140 -3.61 2.89 4.64
C VAL A 140 -2.45 3.89 4.73
N THR A 141 -2.48 5.00 3.98
CA THR A 141 -1.43 6.03 4.08
C THR A 141 -1.57 6.82 5.39
N LYS A 142 -0.52 6.76 6.21
CA LYS A 142 -0.41 7.54 7.45
C LYS A 142 0.15 8.93 7.15
N MET A 143 -0.55 9.96 7.63
CA MET A 143 -0.21 11.36 7.43
C MET A 143 -0.33 12.15 8.74
N PRO A 144 0.40 13.27 8.90
CA PRO A 144 0.15 14.22 9.98
C PRO A 144 -1.31 14.65 10.02
N ILE A 145 -1.88 14.75 11.23
CA ILE A 145 -3.27 15.18 11.41
C ILE A 145 -3.53 16.56 10.82
N GLU A 146 -2.55 17.48 10.88
CA GLU A 146 -2.67 18.82 10.31
C GLU A 146 -2.82 18.80 8.78
N GLU A 147 -1.96 18.04 8.07
CA GLU A 147 -2.06 17.84 6.62
C GLU A 147 -3.38 17.14 6.24
N LEU A 148 -3.80 16.16 7.03
CA LEU A 148 -5.02 15.39 6.78
C LEU A 148 -6.29 16.23 6.99
N LYS A 149 -6.31 17.13 7.99
CA LYS A 149 -7.40 18.10 8.19
C LYS A 149 -7.49 19.04 7.00
N GLY A 150 -6.36 19.62 6.57
CA GLY A 150 -6.32 20.47 5.38
C GLY A 150 -6.81 19.77 4.12
N LEU A 151 -6.47 18.49 3.94
CA LEU A 151 -6.98 17.66 2.84
C LEU A 151 -8.50 17.48 2.93
N ILE A 152 -9.04 17.14 4.11
CA ILE A 152 -10.48 16.92 4.32
C ILE A 152 -11.25 18.23 4.05
N ASP A 153 -10.75 19.37 4.52
CA ASP A 153 -11.39 20.67 4.27
C ASP A 153 -11.42 20.99 2.77
N GLN A 154 -10.35 20.69 2.03
CA GLN A 154 -10.30 20.87 0.58
C GLN A 154 -11.25 19.93 -0.17
N LEU A 155 -11.38 18.67 0.30
CA LEU A 155 -12.31 17.68 -0.28
C LEU A 155 -13.77 18.08 -0.07
N ASN A 156 -14.14 18.46 1.15
CA ASN A 156 -15.49 18.92 1.48
C ASN A 156 -15.85 20.22 0.73
N ASN A 157 -14.88 21.12 0.50
CA ASN A 157 -15.10 22.32 -0.30
C ASN A 157 -15.28 22.02 -1.80
N LYS A 158 -14.64 20.96 -2.34
CA LYS A 158 -14.82 20.54 -3.74
C LYS A 158 -16.18 19.89 -3.99
N GLU A 159 -16.70 19.12 -3.04
CA GLU A 159 -18.08 18.59 -3.10
C GLU A 159 -19.13 19.70 -3.13
N ASN A 160 -18.85 20.88 -2.57
CA ASN A 160 -19.76 22.03 -2.59
C ASN A 160 -19.75 22.83 -3.92
N ILE A 161 -18.90 22.47 -4.89
CA ILE A 161 -18.73 23.19 -6.17
C ILE A 161 -19.13 22.33 -7.39
N ALA A 162 -19.32 21.01 -7.21
CA ALA A 162 -19.86 20.10 -8.22
C ALA A 162 -21.39 19.98 -8.10
#